data_AF-A0A6A5ATU4-F1
#
_entry.id   AF-A0A6A5ATU4-F1
#
_cell.length_a   1.000
_cell.length_b   1.000
_cell.length_c   1.000
_cell.angle_alpha   90.00
_cell.angle_beta   90.00
_cell.angle_gamma   90.00
#
_symmetry.space_group_name_H-M   'P 1'
#
loop_
_entity.id
_entity.type
_entity.pdbx_description
1 polymer ?
#
loop_
_entity_poly.entity_id
_entity_poly.type
_entity_poly.pdbx_seq_one_letter_code
_entity_poly.pdbx_strand_id
1 'polypeptide(L)'
;MLSMSAWLPLLASLVTCTATIYYVYQVCAADSESTQKNDRPASREVRCTTQRRVKVSSLAQADVPDVLRPSYYFRHIRDFKHYDLFQNSTNVFDVLDRLHGYVERWLDGYTPDKSMTTVVTPCKVGEVSLTCSDVSVTNACTILNYSTTSRRRLCLDEGVRIMGGIFDVTDGSIFLGKNVVVEPNVYIKGPAIIGDDTVLRFGAYLRGDVVTGNNCVIRCEIKHAVIMDKAELGHPGYCGDSLIGYKGHFANQVSTANLALLATSSQVVTVNGVAYDTGRRKIGVVLGDESQLGCNVATDPCTLIGVHTAVYPLTRLNKGVYGPNEIIKNKPLEHGIVERCQVRPAAE
;
A
#
# COMPACT_ATOMS: atom_id res chain seq x y z
N MET A 1 -12.76 20.04 -57.49
CA MET A 1 -11.66 19.33 -56.81
C MET A 1 -11.89 19.43 -55.31
N LEU A 2 -12.40 18.37 -54.69
CA LEU A 2 -12.56 18.26 -53.23
C LEU A 2 -11.27 17.63 -52.66
N SER A 3 -10.74 18.19 -51.58
CA SER A 3 -9.42 17.84 -51.03
C SER A 3 -9.41 16.46 -50.36
N MET A 4 -8.29 15.75 -50.51
CA MET A 4 -8.00 14.43 -49.92
C MET A 4 -8.01 14.38 -48.37
N SER A 5 -8.29 15.49 -47.68
CA SER A 5 -8.31 15.59 -46.22
C SER A 5 -9.61 15.11 -45.56
N ALA A 6 -10.68 14.85 -46.33
CA ALA A 6 -11.98 14.44 -45.78
C ALA A 6 -12.15 12.91 -45.58
N TRP A 7 -11.19 12.08 -46.01
CA TRP A 7 -11.34 10.61 -46.04
C TRP A 7 -10.59 9.84 -44.94
N LEU A 8 -9.65 10.47 -44.23
CA LEU A 8 -8.92 9.79 -43.14
C LEU A 8 -9.76 9.39 -41.91
N PRO A 9 -10.73 10.19 -41.41
CA PRO A 9 -11.48 9.80 -40.23
C PRO A 9 -12.54 8.70 -40.48
N LEU A 10 -12.98 8.54 -41.74
CA LEU A 10 -13.94 7.49 -42.14
C LEU A 10 -13.31 6.11 -42.28
N LEU A 11 -12.05 6.04 -42.74
CA LEU A 11 -11.28 4.79 -42.82
C LEU A 11 -10.86 4.26 -41.44
N ALA A 12 -10.51 5.14 -40.50
CA ALA A 12 -10.14 4.74 -39.13
C ALA A 12 -11.33 4.19 -38.30
N SER A 13 -12.55 4.66 -38.57
CA SER A 13 -13.78 4.19 -37.93
C SER A 13 -14.24 2.82 -38.46
N LEU A 14 -14.04 2.53 -39.76
CA LEU A 14 -14.36 1.23 -40.34
C LEU A 14 -13.43 0.10 -39.84
N VAL A 15 -12.15 0.41 -39.61
CA VAL A 15 -11.15 -0.56 -39.12
C VAL A 15 -11.37 -0.91 -37.63
N THR A 16 -11.81 0.05 -36.82
CA THR A 16 -12.13 -0.21 -35.39
C THR A 16 -13.45 -0.96 -35.21
N CYS A 17 -14.46 -0.73 -36.05
CA CYS A 17 -15.71 -1.50 -36.04
C CYS A 17 -15.54 -2.95 -36.51
N THR A 18 -14.71 -3.21 -37.52
CA THR A 18 -14.46 -4.59 -38.01
C THR A 18 -13.62 -5.42 -37.04
N ALA A 19 -12.63 -4.82 -36.36
CA ALA A 19 -11.84 -5.50 -35.32
C ALA A 19 -12.69 -5.86 -34.08
N THR A 20 -13.63 -5.01 -33.70
CA THR A 20 -14.52 -5.26 -32.54
C THR A 20 -15.52 -6.39 -32.84
N ILE A 21 -16.05 -6.47 -34.06
CA ILE A 21 -16.96 -7.55 -34.48
C ILE A 21 -16.22 -8.90 -34.57
N TYR A 22 -14.96 -8.90 -35.04
CA TYR A 22 -14.16 -10.13 -35.13
C TYR A 22 -13.79 -10.70 -33.75
N TYR A 23 -13.50 -9.83 -32.77
CA TYR A 23 -13.19 -10.25 -31.40
C TYR A 23 -14.41 -10.81 -30.66
N VAL A 24 -15.60 -10.22 -30.88
CA VAL A 24 -16.85 -10.73 -30.30
C VAL A 24 -17.23 -12.09 -30.89
N TYR A 25 -17.03 -12.32 -32.19
CA TYR A 25 -17.31 -13.63 -32.80
C TYR A 25 -16.35 -14.73 -32.33
N GLN A 26 -15.07 -14.43 -32.07
CA GLN A 26 -14.12 -15.42 -31.54
C GLN A 26 -14.43 -15.82 -30.09
N VAL A 27 -14.88 -14.88 -29.25
CA VAL A 27 -15.30 -15.19 -27.87
C VAL A 27 -16.60 -16.01 -27.86
N CYS A 28 -17.55 -15.72 -28.75
CA CYS A 28 -18.79 -16.50 -28.84
C CYS A 28 -18.64 -17.86 -29.54
N ALA A 29 -17.68 -18.02 -30.46
CA ALA A 29 -17.41 -19.30 -31.13
C ALA A 29 -16.67 -20.29 -30.22
N ALA A 30 -15.79 -19.80 -29.32
CA ALA A 30 -15.08 -20.63 -28.35
C ALA A 30 -16.01 -21.30 -27.31
N ASP A 31 -17.22 -20.75 -27.10
CA ASP A 31 -18.24 -21.34 -26.22
C ASP A 31 -19.05 -22.46 -26.90
N SER A 32 -18.85 -22.72 -28.21
CA SER A 32 -19.69 -23.66 -28.98
C SER A 32 -19.00 -24.97 -29.40
N GLU A 33 -17.69 -25.14 -29.16
CA GLU A 33 -16.96 -26.36 -29.51
C GLU A 33 -16.33 -27.03 -28.28
N SER A 34 -17.14 -27.70 -27.45
CA SER A 34 -16.65 -28.79 -26.58
C SER A 34 -17.74 -29.78 -26.15
N THR A 35 -18.47 -30.34 -27.12
CA THR A 35 -19.28 -31.56 -26.89
C THR A 35 -18.52 -32.80 -27.35
N GLN A 36 -17.43 -33.13 -26.66
CA GLN A 36 -16.91 -34.50 -26.63
C GLN A 36 -17.35 -35.16 -25.32
N LYS A 37 -18.21 -36.18 -25.44
CA LYS A 37 -18.58 -37.09 -24.36
C LYS A 37 -17.32 -37.76 -23.80
N ASN A 38 -16.91 -37.33 -22.62
CA ASN A 38 -16.00 -38.08 -21.76
C ASN A 38 -16.81 -38.53 -20.54
N ASP A 39 -16.96 -39.85 -20.40
CA ASP A 39 -17.49 -40.48 -19.20
C ASP A 39 -16.59 -40.11 -18.00
N ARG A 40 -17.03 -39.11 -17.22
CA ARG A 40 -16.46 -38.79 -15.92
C ARG A 40 -17.37 -39.35 -14.82
N PRO A 41 -16.83 -39.96 -13.75
CA PRO A 41 -17.63 -40.43 -12.64
C PRO A 41 -18.38 -39.25 -12.02
N ALA A 42 -19.63 -39.51 -11.61
CA ALA A 42 -20.59 -38.53 -11.11
C ALA A 42 -19.92 -37.38 -10.33
N SER A 43 -20.00 -36.17 -10.89
CA SER A 43 -19.57 -34.95 -10.22
C SER A 43 -20.32 -34.87 -8.88
N ARG A 44 -19.57 -35.01 -7.78
CA ARG A 44 -20.05 -34.56 -6.47
C ARG A 44 -20.49 -33.12 -6.64
N GLU A 45 -21.79 -32.85 -6.53
CA GLU A 45 -22.30 -31.51 -6.34
C GLU A 45 -21.50 -30.88 -5.21
N VAL A 46 -20.63 -29.92 -5.55
CA VAL A 46 -20.06 -29.02 -4.56
C VAL A 46 -21.23 -28.18 -4.11
N ARG A 47 -21.93 -28.63 -3.07
CA ARG A 47 -22.86 -27.81 -2.30
C ARG A 47 -22.06 -26.57 -1.90
N CYS A 48 -22.29 -25.47 -2.60
CA CYS A 48 -21.91 -24.13 -2.18
C CYS A 48 -22.75 -23.85 -0.93
N THR A 49 -22.32 -24.38 0.20
CA THR A 49 -22.79 -23.91 1.48
C THR A 49 -22.30 -22.48 1.55
N THR A 50 -23.23 -21.53 1.59
CA THR A 50 -22.94 -20.13 1.86
C THR A 50 -22.24 -20.13 3.22
N GLN A 51 -20.90 -20.20 3.23
CA GLN A 51 -20.12 -20.21 4.46
C GLN A 51 -20.54 -18.96 5.22
N ARG A 52 -21.13 -19.15 6.40
CA ARG A 52 -21.60 -18.06 7.24
C ARG A 52 -20.42 -17.17 7.54
N ARG A 53 -20.36 -16.00 6.91
CA ARG A 53 -19.30 -15.02 7.11
C ARG A 53 -19.52 -14.33 8.45
N VAL A 54 -18.47 -14.25 9.24
CA VAL A 54 -18.46 -13.54 10.51
C VAL A 54 -17.83 -12.17 10.28
N LYS A 55 -18.54 -11.09 10.57
CA LYS A 55 -17.94 -9.74 10.49
C LYS A 55 -16.99 -9.56 11.67
N VAL A 56 -15.73 -9.26 11.41
CA VAL A 56 -14.71 -9.13 12.48
C VAL A 56 -15.12 -8.03 13.47
N SER A 57 -15.64 -6.90 12.97
CA SER A 57 -16.09 -5.76 13.78
C SER A 57 -17.29 -6.05 14.69
N SER A 58 -17.98 -7.18 14.51
CA SER A 58 -19.10 -7.59 15.36
C SER A 58 -18.68 -8.49 16.54
N LEU A 59 -17.42 -8.91 16.58
CA LEU A 59 -16.90 -9.79 17.63
C LEU A 59 -16.49 -9.00 18.86
N ALA A 60 -16.73 -9.57 20.05
CA ALA A 60 -16.09 -9.07 21.25
C ALA A 60 -14.57 -9.35 21.18
N GLN A 61 -13.77 -8.54 21.88
CA GLN A 61 -12.30 -8.64 21.80
C GLN A 61 -11.78 -10.06 22.13
N ALA A 62 -12.40 -10.75 23.09
CA ALA A 62 -12.05 -12.12 23.48
C ALA A 62 -12.31 -13.15 22.36
N ASP A 63 -13.25 -12.87 21.45
CA ASP A 63 -13.67 -13.78 20.38
C ASP A 63 -12.94 -13.53 19.05
N VAL A 64 -12.24 -12.40 18.91
CA VAL A 64 -11.39 -12.13 17.74
C VAL A 64 -10.23 -13.14 17.74
N PRO A 65 -10.00 -13.93 16.67
CA PRO A 65 -8.87 -14.84 16.61
C PRO A 65 -7.53 -14.13 16.82
N ASP A 66 -6.59 -14.76 17.53
CA ASP A 66 -5.27 -14.15 17.83
C ASP A 66 -4.56 -13.65 16.58
N VAL A 67 -4.59 -14.43 15.49
CA VAL A 67 -3.97 -14.08 14.20
C VAL A 67 -4.61 -12.86 13.51
N LEU A 68 -5.71 -12.32 14.02
CA LEU A 68 -6.31 -11.08 13.53
C LEU A 68 -6.06 -9.90 14.48
N ARG A 69 -5.44 -10.13 15.65
CA ARG A 69 -5.13 -9.10 16.66
C ARG A 69 -3.80 -8.43 16.36
N PRO A 70 -3.64 -7.11 16.61
CA PRO A 70 -2.36 -6.42 16.42
C PRO A 70 -1.19 -7.05 17.20
N SER A 71 -1.46 -7.57 18.40
CA SER A 71 -0.44 -8.19 19.27
C SER A 71 0.21 -9.45 18.69
N TYR A 72 -0.40 -10.08 17.68
CA TYR A 72 0.20 -11.22 16.98
C TYR A 72 1.34 -10.81 16.03
N TYR A 73 1.27 -9.58 15.52
CA TYR A 73 2.21 -9.06 14.52
C TYR A 73 3.21 -8.06 15.10
N PHE A 74 2.83 -7.34 16.16
CA PHE A 74 3.61 -6.20 16.66
C PHE A 74 3.95 -6.40 18.15
N ARG A 75 5.14 -6.91 18.42
CA ARG A 75 5.72 -7.11 19.76
C ARG A 75 6.28 -5.81 20.33
N HIS A 76 6.81 -4.94 19.48
CA HIS A 76 7.37 -3.63 19.86
C HIS A 76 6.36 -2.48 19.84
N ILE A 77 5.06 -2.80 19.75
CA ILE A 77 3.99 -1.82 19.53
C ILE A 77 3.91 -0.73 20.61
N ARG A 78 4.35 -1.04 21.85
CA ARG A 78 4.32 -0.09 22.98
C ARG A 78 5.44 0.95 22.92
N ASP A 79 6.53 0.64 22.24
CA ASP A 79 7.65 1.56 22.05
C ASP A 79 7.37 2.56 20.91
N PHE A 80 6.39 2.23 20.06
CA PHE A 80 6.00 3.06 18.93
C PHE A 80 5.32 4.36 19.40
N LYS A 81 5.83 5.51 18.96
CA LYS A 81 5.31 6.85 19.30
C LYS A 81 3.80 7.00 19.06
N HIS A 82 3.27 6.26 18.09
CA HIS A 82 1.85 6.27 17.73
C HIS A 82 1.07 5.07 18.29
N TYR A 83 1.50 4.49 19.42
CA TYR A 83 0.84 3.36 20.08
C TYR A 83 -0.66 3.57 20.33
N ASP A 84 -1.08 4.82 20.58
CA ASP A 84 -2.49 5.19 20.77
C ASP A 84 -3.40 4.81 19.60
N LEU A 85 -2.87 4.71 18.38
CA LEU A 85 -3.59 4.21 17.21
C LEU A 85 -4.05 2.74 17.40
N PHE A 86 -3.32 1.97 18.20
CA PHE A 86 -3.56 0.55 18.42
C PHE A 86 -4.35 0.24 19.70
N GLN A 87 -4.28 1.08 20.74
CA GLN A 87 -4.87 0.79 22.05
C GLN A 87 -6.35 0.41 21.99
N ASN A 88 -7.09 1.04 21.09
CA ASN A 88 -8.53 0.86 20.99
C ASN A 88 -8.96 -0.06 19.82
N SER A 89 -8.00 -0.70 19.13
CA SER A 89 -8.24 -1.50 17.92
C SER A 89 -8.35 -2.97 18.27
N THR A 90 -9.48 -3.60 17.97
CA THR A 90 -9.73 -5.01 18.36
C THR A 90 -9.01 -5.99 17.43
N ASN A 91 -8.79 -5.57 16.19
CA ASN A 91 -8.14 -6.33 15.13
C ASN A 91 -7.27 -5.40 14.27
N VAL A 92 -6.43 -5.98 13.42
CA VAL A 92 -5.50 -5.24 12.55
C VAL A 92 -6.21 -4.35 11.51
N PHE A 93 -7.43 -4.67 11.09
CA PHE A 93 -8.16 -3.88 10.10
C PHE A 93 -8.73 -2.59 10.69
N ASP A 94 -9.16 -2.63 11.96
CA ASP A 94 -9.63 -1.44 12.70
C ASP A 94 -8.56 -0.34 12.76
N VAL A 95 -7.28 -0.71 12.83
CA VAL A 95 -6.15 0.22 12.83
C VAL A 95 -6.18 1.07 11.56
N LEU A 96 -6.39 0.43 10.40
CA LEU A 96 -6.48 1.11 9.11
C LEU A 96 -7.76 1.95 8.99
N ASP A 97 -8.88 1.52 9.57
CA ASP A 97 -10.14 2.29 9.56
C ASP A 97 -10.00 3.59 10.37
N ARG A 98 -9.15 3.58 11.40
CA ARG A 98 -8.97 4.71 12.33
C ARG A 98 -7.85 5.66 11.94
N LEU A 99 -7.01 5.26 10.99
CA LEU A 99 -5.78 5.96 10.62
C LEU A 99 -6.04 7.43 10.29
N HIS A 100 -6.98 7.72 9.39
CA HIS A 100 -7.31 9.10 9.00
C HIS A 100 -7.64 9.99 10.20
N GLY A 101 -8.63 9.58 11.01
CA GLY A 101 -9.05 10.36 12.16
C GLY A 101 -7.96 10.47 13.24
N TYR A 102 -7.09 9.47 13.37
CA TYR A 102 -5.94 9.55 14.26
C TYR A 102 -4.93 10.60 13.80
N VAL A 103 -4.54 10.57 12.52
CA VAL A 103 -3.54 11.48 11.95
C VAL A 103 -4.00 12.93 12.06
N GLU A 104 -5.24 13.23 11.69
CA GLU A 104 -5.80 14.59 11.81
C GLU A 104 -5.79 15.08 13.26
N ARG A 105 -6.27 14.26 14.22
CA ARG A 105 -6.25 14.64 15.65
C ARG A 105 -4.84 14.82 16.20
N TRP A 106 -3.90 13.98 15.79
CA TRP A 106 -2.51 14.06 16.24
C TRP A 106 -1.85 15.35 15.73
N LEU A 107 -2.07 15.69 14.45
CA LEU A 107 -1.54 16.91 13.83
C LEU A 107 -2.19 18.18 14.39
N ASP A 108 -3.49 18.14 14.71
CA ASP A 108 -4.18 19.24 15.39
C ASP A 108 -3.64 19.46 16.82
N GLY A 109 -3.35 18.38 17.54
CA GLY A 109 -2.79 18.42 18.89
C GLY A 109 -1.29 18.73 18.97
N TYR A 110 -0.56 18.65 17.84
CA TYR A 110 0.87 18.88 17.82
C TYR A 110 1.21 20.34 18.18
N THR A 111 2.02 20.48 19.23
CA THR A 111 2.52 21.76 19.75
C THR A 111 4.02 21.87 19.44
N PRO A 112 4.44 22.87 18.65
CA PRO A 112 5.85 23.10 18.35
C PRO A 112 6.68 23.41 19.59
N ASP A 113 7.98 23.12 19.54
CA ASP A 113 8.91 23.58 20.57
C ASP A 113 8.98 25.13 20.59
N LYS A 114 9.31 25.72 21.74
CA LYS A 114 9.35 27.17 21.95
C LYS A 114 10.35 27.89 21.03
N SER A 115 11.35 27.18 20.54
CA SER A 115 12.36 27.70 19.61
C SER A 115 11.84 27.82 18.17
N MET A 116 10.73 27.17 17.83
CA MET A 116 10.19 27.13 16.48
C MET A 116 9.28 28.34 16.22
N THR A 117 9.30 28.82 14.97
CA THR A 117 8.43 29.91 14.53
C THR A 117 7.35 29.36 13.60
N THR A 118 6.14 29.88 13.74
CA THR A 118 5.04 29.61 12.80
C THR A 118 4.78 30.86 11.95
N VAL A 119 4.85 30.70 10.63
CA VAL A 119 4.53 31.75 9.67
C VAL A 119 3.43 31.28 8.73
N VAL A 120 2.60 32.22 8.28
CA VAL A 120 1.60 31.95 7.23
C VAL A 120 2.27 32.18 5.88
N THR A 121 2.29 31.14 5.05
CA THR A 121 2.90 31.18 3.72
C THR A 121 1.82 31.04 2.65
N PRO A 122 1.70 31.99 1.71
CA PRO A 122 0.76 31.86 0.61
C PRO A 122 1.19 30.71 -0.31
N CYS A 123 0.22 29.93 -0.78
CA CYS A 123 0.41 28.90 -1.79
C CYS A 123 -0.38 29.28 -3.05
N LYS A 124 -0.44 28.36 -4.02
CA LYS A 124 -1.08 28.60 -5.32
C LYS A 124 -2.57 28.98 -5.23
N VAL A 125 -3.31 28.45 -4.27
CA VAL A 125 -4.72 28.79 -4.03
C VAL A 125 -4.93 29.20 -2.58
N GLY A 126 -4.59 28.32 -1.64
CA GLY A 126 -4.73 28.57 -0.21
C GLY A 126 -3.47 29.12 0.43
N GLU A 127 -3.43 29.06 1.75
CA GLU A 127 -2.26 29.36 2.58
C GLU A 127 -1.89 28.14 3.43
N VAL A 128 -0.66 28.10 3.93
CA VAL A 128 -0.19 27.07 4.85
C VAL A 128 0.42 27.71 6.09
N SER A 129 0.11 27.15 7.26
CA SER A 129 0.82 27.45 8.50
C SER A 129 2.12 26.64 8.52
N LEU A 130 3.22 27.27 8.11
CA LEU A 130 4.55 26.67 8.12
C LEU A 130 5.18 26.86 9.50
N THR A 131 5.47 25.75 10.18
CA THR A 131 6.18 25.75 11.46
C THR A 131 7.56 25.13 11.27
N CYS A 132 8.62 25.87 11.57
CA CYS A 132 10.00 25.40 11.47
C CYS A 132 10.96 26.21 12.36
N SER A 133 12.16 25.68 12.58
CA SER A 133 13.25 26.40 13.26
C SER A 133 13.97 27.40 12.35
N ASP A 134 14.12 27.06 11.07
CA ASP A 134 14.68 27.91 10.03
C ASP A 134 13.85 27.77 8.74
N VAL A 135 13.25 28.88 8.29
CA VAL A 135 12.43 28.94 7.08
C VAL A 135 13.23 28.60 5.82
N SER A 136 14.55 28.83 5.84
CA SER A 136 15.43 28.59 4.68
C SER A 136 15.44 27.12 4.25
N VAL A 137 15.08 26.19 5.13
CA VAL A 137 14.93 24.75 4.84
C VAL A 137 13.94 24.48 3.71
N THR A 138 12.96 25.37 3.51
CA THR A 138 11.93 25.22 2.48
C THR A 138 12.34 25.78 1.11
N ASN A 139 13.50 26.45 1.00
CA ASN A 139 13.95 27.06 -0.25
C ASN A 139 14.15 26.03 -1.38
N ALA A 140 14.42 24.77 -1.04
CA ALA A 140 14.65 23.69 -2.00
C ALA A 140 13.36 22.94 -2.38
N CYS A 141 12.20 23.25 -1.81
CA CYS A 141 10.97 22.49 -2.05
C CYS A 141 9.82 23.32 -2.61
N THR A 142 8.79 22.61 -3.06
CA THR A 142 7.52 23.21 -3.46
C THR A 142 6.45 22.84 -2.46
N ILE A 143 5.73 23.84 -1.95
CA ILE A 143 4.58 23.64 -1.06
C ILE A 143 3.32 23.93 -1.86
N LEU A 144 2.40 22.96 -1.90
CA LEU A 144 1.14 23.05 -2.63
C LEU A 144 -0.02 23.07 -1.64
N ASN A 145 -0.96 23.99 -1.88
CA ASN A 145 -2.26 23.97 -1.26
C ASN A 145 -3.30 24.47 -2.27
N TYR A 146 -4.16 23.56 -2.71
CA TYR A 146 -5.30 23.84 -3.60
C TYR A 146 -6.63 23.96 -2.84
N SER A 147 -6.62 23.86 -1.50
CA SER A 147 -7.79 23.98 -0.65
C SER A 147 -7.91 25.41 -0.10
N THR A 148 -9.15 25.88 0.06
CA THR A 148 -9.47 27.14 0.76
C THR A 148 -9.52 26.99 2.29
N THR A 149 -9.23 25.79 2.80
CA THR A 149 -9.24 25.52 4.24
C THR A 149 -8.02 26.17 4.92
N SER A 150 -8.25 27.06 5.89
CA SER A 150 -7.20 27.82 6.58
C SER A 150 -6.42 27.06 7.65
N ARG A 151 -6.70 25.76 7.86
CA ARG A 151 -6.06 24.94 8.90
C ARG A 151 -4.93 24.04 8.41
N ARG A 152 -4.45 24.22 7.17
CA ARG A 152 -3.38 23.37 6.64
C ARG A 152 -2.04 23.73 7.27
N ARG A 153 -1.38 22.75 7.87
CA ARG A 153 -0.08 22.90 8.55
C ARG A 153 0.99 22.11 7.82
N LEU A 154 2.18 22.71 7.72
CA LEU A 154 3.42 22.02 7.40
C LEU A 154 4.37 22.23 8.58
N CYS A 155 4.58 21.20 9.37
CA CYS A 155 5.42 21.25 10.58
C CYS A 155 6.74 20.51 10.31
N LEU A 156 7.85 21.21 10.46
CA LEU A 156 9.20 20.71 10.24
C LEU A 156 10.02 20.86 11.52
N ASP A 157 10.24 19.76 12.24
CA ASP A 157 11.01 19.77 13.48
C ASP A 157 12.50 20.15 13.27
N GLU A 158 13.22 20.32 14.38
CA GLU A 158 14.64 20.61 14.39
C GLU A 158 15.47 19.60 13.58
N GLY A 159 16.42 20.09 12.79
CA GLY A 159 17.36 19.26 12.03
C GLY A 159 16.79 18.65 10.74
N VAL A 160 15.52 18.92 10.40
CA VAL A 160 14.95 18.54 9.10
C VAL A 160 15.81 19.11 7.97
N ARG A 161 16.17 18.26 7.00
CA ARG A 161 16.96 18.63 5.81
C ARG A 161 16.19 18.28 4.56
N ILE A 162 15.87 19.28 3.76
CA ILE A 162 15.13 19.12 2.50
C ILE A 162 16.06 19.49 1.34
N MET A 163 16.40 18.50 0.51
CA MET A 163 17.25 18.68 -0.68
C MET A 163 16.42 18.95 -1.94
N GLY A 164 15.14 18.59 -1.90
CA GLY A 164 14.17 18.75 -2.98
C GLY A 164 12.88 18.00 -2.66
N GLY A 165 11.75 18.42 -3.21
CA GLY A 165 10.49 17.69 -3.03
C GLY A 165 9.24 18.54 -3.14
N ILE A 166 8.09 17.87 -3.15
CA ILE A 166 6.77 18.49 -3.20
C ILE A 166 5.98 18.07 -1.97
N PHE A 167 5.51 19.07 -1.22
CA PHE A 167 4.66 18.91 -0.04
C PHE A 167 3.27 19.43 -0.37
N ASP A 168 2.34 18.51 -0.65
CA ASP A 168 0.95 18.83 -0.97
C ASP A 168 0.07 18.69 0.27
N VAL A 169 -0.27 19.83 0.87
CA VAL A 169 -1.13 19.92 2.06
C VAL A 169 -2.61 20.09 1.72
N THR A 170 -3.00 19.95 0.45
CA THR A 170 -4.38 20.16 -0.01
C THR A 170 -5.38 19.29 0.76
N ASP A 171 -5.07 18.01 0.89
CA ASP A 171 -5.97 17.02 1.49
C ASP A 171 -5.74 16.84 3.00
N GLY A 172 -4.60 17.27 3.54
CA GLY A 172 -4.27 17.12 4.95
C GLY A 172 -2.94 17.76 5.34
N SER A 173 -2.73 17.99 6.63
CA SER A 173 -1.49 18.58 7.15
C SER A 173 -0.31 17.59 7.12
N ILE A 174 0.92 18.10 7.07
CA ILE A 174 2.13 17.26 7.04
C ILE A 174 3.04 17.61 8.22
N PHE A 175 3.57 16.59 8.88
CA PHE A 175 4.57 16.70 9.93
C PHE A 175 5.82 15.89 9.57
N LEU A 176 7.00 16.51 9.69
CA LEU A 176 8.30 15.85 9.66
C LEU A 176 8.97 15.99 11.02
N GLY A 177 9.34 14.86 11.61
CA GLY A 177 10.06 14.76 12.87
C GLY A 177 11.51 15.22 12.79
N LYS A 178 12.21 15.11 13.92
CA LYS A 178 13.59 15.60 14.05
C LYS A 178 14.52 14.92 13.07
N ASN A 179 15.48 15.65 12.53
CA ASN A 179 16.53 15.13 11.64
C ASN A 179 16.05 14.41 10.37
N VAL A 180 14.77 14.50 10.01
CA VAL A 180 14.25 13.86 8.80
C VAL A 180 14.99 14.40 7.57
N VAL A 181 15.42 13.48 6.70
CA VAL A 181 16.10 13.82 5.44
C VAL A 181 15.15 13.57 4.29
N VAL A 182 14.94 14.58 3.46
CA VAL A 182 14.13 14.50 2.24
C VAL A 182 15.04 14.68 1.03
N GLU A 183 15.31 13.59 0.33
CA GLU A 183 16.04 13.59 -0.94
C GLU A 183 15.21 14.20 -2.08
N PRO A 184 15.82 14.61 -3.21
CA PRO A 184 15.09 15.23 -4.31
C PRO A 184 13.96 14.36 -4.88
N ASN A 185 12.95 15.03 -5.44
CA ASN A 185 11.79 14.40 -6.10
C ASN A 185 10.92 13.51 -5.19
N VAL A 186 11.04 13.64 -3.87
CA VAL A 186 10.03 13.08 -2.95
C VAL A 186 8.72 13.86 -3.10
N TYR A 187 7.60 13.16 -3.13
CA TYR A 187 6.26 13.74 -3.12
C TYR A 187 5.51 13.26 -1.88
N ILE A 188 5.10 14.17 -1.02
CA ILE A 188 4.26 13.87 0.15
C ILE A 188 2.93 14.57 -0.03
N LYS A 189 1.86 13.78 -0.15
CA LYS A 189 0.48 14.25 -0.16
C LYS A 189 -0.15 13.97 1.19
N GLY A 190 -0.52 15.03 1.89
CA GLY A 190 -1.08 14.94 3.23
C GLY A 190 -2.45 14.25 3.30
N PRO A 191 -2.86 13.84 4.51
CA PRO A 191 -2.12 14.06 5.75
C PRO A 191 -1.02 13.01 5.96
N ALA A 192 0.09 13.42 6.58
CA ALA A 192 1.23 12.54 6.82
C ALA A 192 2.02 12.92 8.08
N ILE A 193 2.48 11.91 8.81
CA ILE A 193 3.36 12.05 9.98
C ILE A 193 4.61 11.20 9.71
N ILE A 194 5.77 11.86 9.64
CA ILE A 194 7.05 11.20 9.42
C ILE A 194 7.87 11.26 10.70
N GLY A 195 8.18 10.11 11.28
CA GLY A 195 8.95 9.98 12.52
C GLY A 195 10.40 10.42 12.40
N ASP A 196 11.03 10.63 13.55
CA ASP A 196 12.37 11.20 13.70
C ASP A 196 13.45 10.34 13.02
N ASP A 197 14.52 10.97 12.54
CA ASP A 197 15.66 10.33 11.88
C ASP A 197 15.30 9.48 10.63
N THR A 198 14.10 9.69 10.06
CA THR A 198 13.67 8.99 8.85
C THR A 198 14.29 9.60 7.59
N VAL A 199 14.71 8.74 6.67
CA VAL A 199 15.23 9.15 5.35
C VAL A 199 14.20 8.82 4.27
N LEU A 200 13.65 9.87 3.66
CA LEU A 200 12.84 9.78 2.46
C LEU A 200 13.77 9.90 1.24
N ARG A 201 13.99 8.77 0.58
CA ARG A 201 14.87 8.62 -0.58
C ARG A 201 14.23 9.14 -1.87
N PHE A 202 15.07 9.39 -2.86
CA PHE A 202 14.72 9.91 -4.16
C PHE A 202 13.53 9.19 -4.80
N GLY A 203 12.49 9.96 -5.10
CA GLY A 203 11.28 9.48 -5.76
C GLY A 203 10.26 8.79 -4.85
N ALA A 204 10.42 8.83 -3.52
CA ALA A 204 9.38 8.34 -2.62
C ALA A 204 8.06 9.10 -2.86
N TYR A 205 6.95 8.37 -2.86
CA TYR A 205 5.62 8.96 -3.04
C TYR A 205 4.68 8.51 -1.91
N LEU A 206 4.36 9.43 -1.00
CA LEU A 206 3.51 9.16 0.16
C LEU A 206 2.16 9.84 -0.04
N ARG A 207 1.05 9.13 0.21
CA ARG A 207 -0.30 9.69 0.04
C ARG A 207 -1.37 9.01 0.92
N GLY A 208 -2.49 9.69 1.11
CA GLY A 208 -3.71 9.10 1.67
C GLY A 208 -3.50 8.51 3.05
N ASP A 209 -3.11 9.34 4.02
CA ASP A 209 -2.84 9.00 5.42
C ASP A 209 -1.61 8.08 5.59
N VAL A 210 -0.43 8.66 5.81
CA VAL A 210 0.80 7.89 6.07
C VAL A 210 1.37 8.25 7.44
N VAL A 211 1.66 7.23 8.25
CA VAL A 211 2.37 7.38 9.52
C VAL A 211 3.64 6.54 9.47
N THR A 212 4.79 7.14 9.75
CA THR A 212 6.05 6.43 9.93
C THR A 212 6.55 6.59 11.35
N GLY A 213 7.18 5.54 11.85
CA GLY A 213 8.02 5.59 13.04
C GLY A 213 9.35 6.24 12.76
N ASN A 214 10.21 6.14 13.75
CA ASN A 214 11.53 6.73 13.74
C ASN A 214 12.52 5.82 13.00
N ASN A 215 13.60 6.41 12.47
CA ASN A 215 14.72 5.71 11.83
C ASN A 215 14.29 4.86 10.62
N CYS A 216 13.22 5.25 9.91
CA CYS A 216 12.76 4.54 8.73
C CYS A 216 13.59 4.93 7.49
N VAL A 217 13.59 4.06 6.47
CA VAL A 217 14.19 4.36 5.15
C VAL A 217 13.15 4.08 4.06
N ILE A 218 12.74 5.10 3.31
CA ILE A 218 11.57 5.01 2.42
C ILE A 218 11.88 5.54 1.03
N ARG A 219 11.69 4.71 0.00
CA ARG A 219 11.68 5.07 -1.44
C ARG A 219 10.39 4.64 -2.15
N CYS A 220 9.64 3.73 -1.54
CA CYS A 220 8.43 3.10 -2.07
C CYS A 220 7.27 4.10 -2.31
N GLU A 221 6.31 3.76 -3.18
CA GLU A 221 4.99 4.41 -3.13
C GLU A 221 4.24 3.86 -1.92
N ILE A 222 3.89 4.72 -0.97
CA ILE A 222 3.16 4.38 0.24
C ILE A 222 1.81 5.09 0.22
N LYS A 223 0.74 4.31 0.40
CA LYS A 223 -0.62 4.82 0.43
C LYS A 223 -1.41 4.24 1.60
N HIS A 224 -1.95 5.05 2.50
CA HIS A 224 -2.81 4.58 3.60
C HIS A 224 -2.13 3.51 4.45
N ALA A 225 -1.03 3.87 5.11
CA ALA A 225 -0.20 2.87 5.78
C ALA A 225 0.45 3.37 7.07
N VAL A 226 0.71 2.42 7.97
CA VAL A 226 1.50 2.61 9.18
C VAL A 226 2.80 1.83 9.01
N ILE A 227 3.92 2.53 9.15
CA ILE A 227 5.27 1.98 9.03
C ILE A 227 5.95 2.17 10.38
N MET A 228 6.22 1.10 11.13
CA MET A 228 6.80 1.21 12.47
C MET A 228 8.32 1.48 12.44
N ASP A 229 8.89 1.72 13.62
CA ASP A 229 10.27 2.16 13.76
C ASP A 229 11.27 1.21 13.05
N LYS A 230 12.31 1.80 12.47
CA LYS A 230 13.42 1.11 11.78
C LYS A 230 13.01 0.27 10.58
N ALA A 231 11.78 0.41 10.08
CA ALA A 231 11.35 -0.29 8.88
C ALA A 231 12.04 0.28 7.63
N GLU A 232 12.36 -0.60 6.68
CA GLU A 232 13.09 -0.26 5.47
C GLU A 232 12.28 -0.65 4.23
N LEU A 233 11.70 0.35 3.59
CA LEU A 233 11.07 0.28 2.27
C LEU A 233 11.93 1.09 1.30
N GLY A 234 13.24 0.82 1.29
CA GLY A 234 14.28 1.69 0.73
C GLY A 234 14.46 1.63 -0.79
N HIS A 235 13.63 0.85 -1.48
CA HIS A 235 13.65 0.65 -2.93
C HIS A 235 12.27 0.93 -3.56
N PRO A 236 12.18 1.14 -4.88
CA PRO A 236 10.89 1.26 -5.55
C PRO A 236 10.01 0.04 -5.31
N GLY A 237 8.71 0.29 -5.12
CA GLY A 237 7.71 -0.72 -4.79
C GLY A 237 6.36 -0.06 -4.54
N TYR A 238 5.37 -0.83 -4.09
CA TYR A 238 4.05 -0.32 -3.70
C TYR A 238 3.61 -0.92 -2.36
N CYS A 239 3.28 -0.05 -1.39
CA CYS A 239 2.76 -0.39 -0.07
C CYS A 239 1.45 0.36 0.19
N GLY A 240 0.32 -0.31 -0.03
CA GLY A 240 -1.01 0.32 0.01
C GLY A 240 -1.95 -0.33 1.00
N ASP A 241 -2.62 0.45 1.86
CA ASP A 241 -3.60 -0.06 2.85
C ASP A 241 -2.98 -1.14 3.77
N SER A 242 -1.79 -0.85 4.30
CA SER A 242 -0.88 -1.83 4.92
C SER A 242 -0.38 -1.40 6.31
N LEU A 243 0.03 -2.38 7.11
CA LEU A 243 0.71 -2.19 8.39
C LEU A 243 2.07 -2.90 8.34
N ILE A 244 3.15 -2.17 8.57
CA ILE A 244 4.52 -2.70 8.56
C ILE A 244 5.12 -2.59 9.96
N GLY A 245 5.50 -3.73 10.53
CA GLY A 245 6.04 -3.86 11.88
C GLY A 245 7.45 -3.29 12.05
N TYR A 246 7.91 -3.32 13.30
CA TYR A 246 9.25 -2.88 13.69
C TYR A 246 10.31 -3.61 12.87
N LYS A 247 11.25 -2.87 12.25
CA LYS A 247 12.25 -3.42 11.33
C LYS A 247 11.67 -4.31 10.21
N GLY A 248 10.43 -4.06 9.78
CA GLY A 248 9.89 -4.70 8.59
C GLY A 248 10.69 -4.26 7.35
N HIS A 249 11.00 -5.21 6.45
CA HIS A 249 11.85 -4.92 5.28
C HIS A 249 11.16 -5.27 3.97
N PHE A 250 11.11 -4.32 3.04
CA PHE A 250 10.80 -4.56 1.63
C PHE A 250 12.09 -4.47 0.83
N ALA A 251 12.47 -5.57 0.21
CA ALA A 251 13.49 -5.55 -0.82
C ALA A 251 12.97 -4.85 -2.09
N ASN A 252 13.80 -4.83 -3.14
CA ASN A 252 13.48 -4.11 -4.36
C ASN A 252 12.22 -4.65 -5.06
N GLN A 253 11.35 -3.75 -5.51
CA GLN A 253 10.16 -4.06 -6.31
C GLN A 253 9.12 -4.97 -5.63
N VAL A 254 9.04 -4.92 -4.30
CA VAL A 254 7.91 -5.52 -3.58
C VAL A 254 6.62 -4.76 -3.90
N SER A 255 5.54 -5.49 -4.17
CA SER A 255 4.22 -4.92 -4.45
C SER A 255 3.14 -5.58 -3.61
N THR A 256 2.43 -4.80 -2.80
CA THR A 256 1.30 -5.28 -2.00
C THR A 256 0.00 -4.91 -2.70
N ALA A 257 -0.63 -5.85 -3.42
CA ALA A 257 -1.95 -5.58 -3.98
C ALA A 257 -2.93 -5.33 -2.84
N ASN A 258 -3.73 -4.28 -2.92
CA ASN A 258 -4.69 -3.93 -1.88
C ASN A 258 -6.14 -4.12 -2.29
N LEU A 259 -6.43 -4.26 -3.58
CA LEU A 259 -7.77 -4.50 -4.12
C LEU A 259 -7.78 -5.79 -4.92
N ALA A 260 -8.71 -6.68 -4.61
CA ALA A 260 -8.84 -7.92 -5.36
C ALA A 260 -9.44 -7.64 -6.74
N LEU A 261 -8.98 -8.37 -7.75
CA LEU A 261 -9.50 -8.25 -9.11
C LEU A 261 -11.00 -8.51 -9.13
N LEU A 262 -11.75 -7.66 -9.84
CA LEU A 262 -13.21 -7.74 -9.97
C LEU A 262 -13.97 -7.68 -8.64
N ALA A 263 -13.35 -7.20 -7.55
CA ALA A 263 -13.96 -7.20 -6.24
C ALA A 263 -15.12 -6.19 -6.12
N THR A 264 -16.32 -6.73 -5.88
CA THR A 264 -17.54 -5.97 -5.60
C THR A 264 -17.91 -5.94 -4.12
N SER A 265 -17.13 -6.56 -3.24
CA SER A 265 -17.38 -6.66 -1.80
C SER A 265 -16.10 -6.51 -0.97
N SER A 266 -16.24 -6.55 0.36
CA SER A 266 -15.13 -6.53 1.31
C SER A 266 -14.21 -7.75 1.18
N GLN A 267 -12.97 -7.61 1.62
CA GLN A 267 -12.03 -8.72 1.72
C GLN A 267 -12.48 -9.65 2.86
N VAL A 268 -12.32 -10.95 2.62
CA VAL A 268 -12.63 -12.02 3.58
C VAL A 268 -11.38 -12.85 3.79
N VAL A 269 -10.97 -13.08 5.03
CA VAL A 269 -9.85 -13.94 5.42
C VAL A 269 -10.38 -15.18 6.13
N THR A 270 -9.85 -16.36 5.81
CA THR A 270 -10.26 -17.61 6.45
C THR A 270 -9.27 -17.99 7.54
N VAL A 271 -9.75 -18.19 8.77
CA VAL A 271 -8.95 -18.61 9.91
C VAL A 271 -9.61 -19.85 10.52
N ASN A 272 -8.87 -20.95 10.66
CA ASN A 272 -9.36 -22.22 11.22
C ASN A 272 -10.71 -22.69 10.62
N GLY A 273 -10.87 -22.55 9.30
CA GLY A 273 -12.08 -22.94 8.58
C GLY A 273 -13.25 -21.95 8.68
N VAL A 274 -13.12 -20.86 9.44
CA VAL A 274 -14.14 -19.81 9.58
C VAL A 274 -13.78 -18.62 8.69
N ALA A 275 -14.74 -18.14 7.91
CA ALA A 275 -14.58 -16.99 7.02
C ALA A 275 -14.91 -15.67 7.75
N TYR A 276 -13.91 -14.81 7.88
CA TYR A 276 -13.99 -13.52 8.56
C TYR A 276 -14.03 -12.37 7.56
N ASP A 277 -15.13 -11.62 7.54
CA ASP A 277 -15.29 -10.41 6.74
C ASP A 277 -14.62 -9.23 7.45
N THR A 278 -13.62 -8.65 6.77
CA THR A 278 -12.80 -7.54 7.28
C THR A 278 -13.54 -6.20 7.27
N GLY A 279 -14.68 -6.08 6.59
CA GLY A 279 -15.39 -4.82 6.39
C GLY A 279 -14.75 -3.87 5.38
N ARG A 280 -13.49 -4.09 4.99
CA ARG A 280 -12.74 -3.23 4.06
C ARG A 280 -12.69 -3.83 2.67
N ARG A 281 -12.89 -2.99 1.64
CA ARG A 281 -12.62 -3.40 0.24
C ARG A 281 -11.13 -3.44 -0.07
N LYS A 282 -10.34 -2.56 0.57
CA LYS A 282 -8.91 -2.41 0.33
C LYS A 282 -8.09 -2.73 1.59
N ILE A 283 -7.24 -3.74 1.48
CA ILE A 283 -6.26 -4.17 2.49
C ILE A 283 -5.07 -4.74 1.73
N GLY A 284 -3.88 -4.19 1.95
CA GLY A 284 -2.62 -4.73 1.44
C GLY A 284 -2.09 -5.83 2.35
N VAL A 285 -0.95 -5.54 3.00
CA VAL A 285 -0.24 -6.49 3.86
C VAL A 285 -0.28 -6.06 5.32
N VAL A 286 -0.32 -7.03 6.21
CA VAL A 286 0.13 -6.86 7.60
C VAL A 286 1.45 -7.61 7.72
N LEU A 287 2.55 -6.90 7.82
CA LEU A 287 3.89 -7.49 7.96
C LEU A 287 4.33 -7.35 9.42
N GLY A 288 4.50 -8.47 10.11
CA GLY A 288 4.93 -8.49 11.50
C GLY A 288 6.36 -7.98 11.71
N ASP A 289 6.70 -7.74 12.97
CA ASP A 289 8.03 -7.28 13.38
C ASP A 289 9.14 -8.22 12.86
N GLU A 290 10.23 -7.60 12.40
CA GLU A 290 11.44 -8.23 11.86
C GLU A 290 11.18 -9.20 10.68
N SER A 291 10.04 -9.08 10.02
CA SER A 291 9.68 -9.85 8.82
C SER A 291 10.13 -9.15 7.54
N GLN A 292 10.37 -9.94 6.50
CA GLN A 292 11.02 -9.46 5.28
C GLN A 292 10.36 -10.01 4.01
N LEU A 293 10.14 -9.12 3.04
CA LEU A 293 9.69 -9.48 1.70
C LEU A 293 10.86 -9.33 0.71
N GLY A 294 11.27 -10.43 0.08
CA GLY A 294 12.35 -10.46 -0.90
C GLY A 294 12.02 -9.74 -2.22
N CYS A 295 13.03 -9.58 -3.08
CA CYS A 295 12.87 -8.79 -4.31
C CYS A 295 11.75 -9.33 -5.20
N ASN A 296 10.94 -8.44 -5.77
CA ASN A 296 9.81 -8.79 -6.64
C ASN A 296 8.78 -9.75 -5.99
N VAL A 297 8.66 -9.75 -4.66
CA VAL A 297 7.53 -10.39 -3.99
C VAL A 297 6.25 -9.61 -4.32
N ALA A 298 5.21 -10.35 -4.71
CA ALA A 298 3.88 -9.81 -4.92
C ALA A 298 2.91 -10.47 -3.93
N THR A 299 2.20 -9.66 -3.14
CA THR A 299 1.14 -10.20 -2.27
C THR A 299 -0.21 -9.93 -2.91
N ASP A 300 -1.10 -10.91 -2.83
CA ASP A 300 -2.53 -10.67 -2.99
C ASP A 300 -3.04 -9.73 -1.86
N PRO A 301 -4.24 -9.14 -2.01
CA PRO A 301 -4.87 -8.36 -0.94
C PRO A 301 -5.18 -9.19 0.30
N CYS A 302 -5.05 -8.57 1.47
CA CYS A 302 -5.30 -9.18 2.77
C CYS A 302 -4.36 -10.38 3.04
N THR A 303 -3.07 -10.17 2.82
CA THR A 303 -2.00 -11.11 3.20
C THR A 303 -1.42 -10.68 4.56
N LEU A 304 -1.53 -11.55 5.56
CA LEU A 304 -1.10 -11.27 6.93
C LEU A 304 0.09 -12.19 7.25
N ILE A 305 1.23 -11.61 7.61
CA ILE A 305 2.52 -12.30 7.77
C ILE A 305 3.01 -12.07 9.18
N GLY A 306 3.14 -13.14 9.96
CA GLY A 306 3.58 -13.10 11.35
C GLY A 306 4.99 -12.53 11.54
N VAL A 307 5.38 -12.38 12.80
CA VAL A 307 6.72 -11.89 13.20
C VAL A 307 7.84 -12.83 12.75
N HIS A 308 9.02 -12.26 12.48
CA HIS A 308 10.24 -12.99 12.13
C HIS A 308 10.09 -13.93 10.91
N THR A 309 9.25 -13.55 9.95
CA THR A 309 8.94 -14.37 8.78
C THR A 309 9.54 -13.77 7.52
N ALA A 310 10.25 -14.58 6.73
CA ALA A 310 10.95 -14.16 5.53
C ALA A 310 10.35 -14.80 4.28
N VAL A 311 10.11 -13.98 3.25
CA VAL A 311 9.57 -14.42 1.96
C VAL A 311 10.65 -14.30 0.90
N TYR A 312 10.94 -15.40 0.20
CA TYR A 312 11.97 -15.41 -0.84
C TYR A 312 11.60 -14.53 -2.04
N PRO A 313 12.60 -13.98 -2.76
CA PRO A 313 12.38 -13.24 -4.00
C PRO A 313 11.50 -13.99 -5.00
N LEU A 314 10.77 -13.24 -5.84
CA LEU A 314 9.88 -13.77 -6.88
C LEU A 314 8.78 -14.70 -6.34
N THR A 315 8.42 -14.56 -5.06
CA THR A 315 7.32 -15.32 -4.46
C THR A 315 6.02 -14.53 -4.56
N ARG A 316 4.96 -15.18 -5.06
CA ARG A 316 3.60 -14.65 -5.03
C ARG A 316 2.87 -15.24 -3.84
N LEU A 317 2.43 -14.40 -2.91
CA LEU A 317 1.65 -14.82 -1.75
C LEU A 317 0.16 -14.67 -2.03
N ASN A 318 -0.60 -15.73 -1.76
CA ASN A 318 -2.04 -15.66 -1.80
C ASN A 318 -2.57 -14.92 -0.58
N LYS A 319 -3.83 -14.48 -0.66
CA LYS A 319 -4.57 -13.98 0.50
C LYS A 319 -4.57 -15.03 1.60
N GLY A 320 -4.31 -14.63 2.84
CA GLY A 320 -4.33 -15.53 3.98
C GLY A 320 -3.39 -15.10 5.09
N VAL A 321 -3.23 -16.01 6.06
CA VAL A 321 -2.35 -15.86 7.22
C VAL A 321 -1.14 -16.75 7.04
N TYR A 322 0.04 -16.19 7.23
CA TYR A 322 1.33 -16.85 7.29
C TYR A 322 1.88 -16.70 8.70
N GLY A 323 2.32 -17.80 9.30
CA GLY A 323 2.70 -17.86 10.71
C GLY A 323 4.02 -17.14 11.02
N PRO A 324 4.38 -17.05 12.30
CA PRO A 324 5.64 -16.44 12.74
C PRO A 324 6.81 -17.41 12.61
N ASN A 325 8.02 -16.87 12.45
CA ASN A 325 9.26 -17.62 12.31
C ASN A 325 9.27 -18.58 11.10
N GLU A 326 8.63 -18.19 10.00
CA GLU A 326 8.55 -18.98 8.78
C GLU A 326 9.54 -18.50 7.71
N ILE A 327 9.99 -19.43 6.87
CA ILE A 327 10.63 -19.12 5.59
C ILE A 327 9.67 -19.55 4.49
N ILE A 328 9.08 -18.58 3.81
CA ILE A 328 8.15 -18.81 2.72
C ILE A 328 8.92 -18.71 1.42
N LYS A 329 9.08 -19.85 0.77
CA LYS A 329 9.77 -19.95 -0.51
C LYS A 329 8.85 -20.53 -1.55
N ASN A 330 8.87 -19.94 -2.73
CA ASN A 330 8.45 -20.62 -3.93
C ASN A 330 9.33 -21.88 -4.09
N LYS A 331 8.70 -23.04 -4.28
CA LYS A 331 9.38 -24.31 -4.58
C LYS A 331 9.36 -24.73 -6.07
N PRO A 332 9.50 -23.85 -7.08
CA PRO A 332 9.73 -24.31 -8.45
C PRO A 332 11.14 -24.91 -8.62
N LEU A 333 12.06 -24.64 -7.67
CA LEU A 333 13.48 -24.99 -7.76
C LEU A 333 13.86 -26.34 -7.09
N GLU A 334 12.95 -27.04 -6.42
CA GLU A 334 13.24 -28.41 -5.95
C GLU A 334 13.46 -29.40 -7.13
N HIS A 335 13.23 -28.94 -8.38
CA HIS A 335 13.54 -29.65 -9.63
C HIS A 335 14.31 -28.82 -10.70
N GLY A 336 15.07 -27.77 -10.35
CA GLY A 336 15.97 -27.11 -11.32
C GLY A 336 15.32 -26.57 -12.61
N ILE A 337 14.09 -26.03 -12.54
CA ILE A 337 13.28 -25.67 -13.71
C ILE A 337 13.51 -24.20 -14.11
N VAL A 338 14.73 -23.84 -14.53
CA VAL A 338 14.86 -22.78 -15.53
C VAL A 338 14.92 -23.50 -16.87
N GLU A 339 13.81 -23.51 -17.60
CA GLU A 339 13.79 -24.05 -18.96
C GLU A 339 14.70 -23.17 -19.83
N ARG A 340 15.81 -23.74 -20.28
CA ARG A 340 16.73 -23.10 -21.21
C ARG A 340 16.44 -23.64 -22.60
N CYS A 341 15.73 -22.88 -23.42
CA CYS A 341 15.50 -23.21 -24.82
C CYS A 341 16.52 -22.47 -25.71
N GLN A 342 17.04 -23.14 -26.76
CA GLN A 342 17.87 -22.50 -27.78
C GLN A 342 16.98 -21.63 -28.68
N VAL A 343 17.37 -20.37 -28.86
CA VAL A 343 16.69 -19.47 -29.79
C VAL A 343 16.98 -19.95 -31.22
N ARG A 344 15.95 -20.21 -32.03
CA ARG A 344 16.16 -20.53 -33.46
C ARG A 344 16.79 -19.31 -34.13
N PRO A 345 17.90 -19.47 -34.88
CA PRO A 345 18.40 -18.38 -35.72
C PRO A 345 17.30 -17.89 -36.66
N ALA A 346 17.28 -16.59 -36.93
CA ALA A 346 16.46 -16.06 -38.01
C ALA A 346 16.85 -16.81 -39.30
N ALA A 347 15.87 -17.26 -40.07
CA ALA A 347 16.13 -17.89 -41.36
C ALA A 347 16.87 -16.89 -42.25
N GLU A 348 18.06 -17.26 -42.74
CA GLU A 348 18.82 -16.49 -43.73
C GLU A 348 18.10 -16.42 -45.08
#